data_AF-E0LTH9-F1
#
_entry.id   AF-E0LTH9-F1
#
_cell.length_a   1.000
_cell.length_b   1.000
_cell.length_c   1.000
_cell.angle_alpha   90.00
_cell.angle_beta   90.00
_cell.angle_gamma   90.00
#
_symmetry.space_group_name_H-M   'P 1'
#
loop_
_entity.id
_entity.type
_entity.pdbx_description
1 polymer ?
#
loop_
_entity_poly.entity_id
_entity_poly.type
_entity_poly.pdbx_seq_one_letter_code
_entity_poly.pdbx_strand_id
1 'polypeptide(L)'
;MNIMIKPSFTAVWSTDAQGICITSQASPAGMMPELKGVTLSSWLRLAQADDDAKVAQKLTAALEELTPFHIEVPIHCLDGKTRRVLLSGLPDSLPGRSHLQYNGFILDVTGQRKALEDALRTAAEYRLLIENSTDLIAHCDAEGRYVSISPSYSEMIGWTAEEVVGKLVLDFLHPDDHDAATETLSCIFSGGVWPDVVEVRKLHRDGHYINLGTKACGVTNPNTGKNIGAVLVSRDITRDKERMRDLEKLATLDTLTGLHNRAWIIEKVGGMLSQVEDQAYTTVMFIDLNGFKAVNDLMGHATGDALLQQVSQRLQRCMRPGDSVARLGGDEFVVAAKCHNRETASAIAQRIIDSLQAPFAINNMDVRIGAAIGISLARFGTVSAKMLFENADKAMYQAKARRDGSYQFFESAAP
;
A
#
# COMPACT_ATOMS: atom_id res chain seq x y z
N MET A 1 -20.99 -17.49 20.02
CA MET A 1 -21.82 -18.70 20.22
C MET A 1 -20.89 -19.87 20.51
N ASN A 2 -20.88 -20.39 21.74
CA ASN A 2 -20.09 -21.58 22.08
C ASN A 2 -20.78 -22.81 21.46
N ILE A 3 -20.25 -23.32 20.34
CA ILE A 3 -20.69 -24.59 19.78
C ILE A 3 -20.16 -25.67 20.73
N MET A 4 -20.99 -26.09 21.67
CA MET A 4 -20.65 -27.17 22.58
C MET A 4 -20.60 -28.47 21.77
N ILE A 5 -19.39 -28.91 21.41
CA ILE A 5 -19.20 -30.15 20.67
C ILE A 5 -19.52 -31.31 21.60
N LYS A 6 -20.68 -31.93 21.40
CA LYS A 6 -21.13 -33.07 22.19
C LYS A 6 -20.40 -34.33 21.73
N PRO A 7 -19.93 -35.18 22.67
CA PRO A 7 -19.38 -36.48 22.32
C PRO A 7 -20.43 -37.32 21.60
N SER A 8 -20.05 -38.07 20.56
CA SER A 8 -21.02 -38.90 19.83
C SER A 8 -21.44 -40.13 20.64
N PHE A 9 -20.60 -40.57 21.58
CA PHE A 9 -20.97 -41.52 22.60
C PHE A 9 -20.12 -41.36 23.87
N THR A 10 -20.64 -41.92 24.96
CA THR A 10 -19.93 -42.09 26.23
C THR A 10 -20.15 -43.52 26.73
N ALA A 11 -19.20 -44.08 27.45
CA ALA A 11 -19.41 -45.32 28.18
C ALA A 11 -18.77 -45.27 29.57
N VAL A 12 -19.39 -45.94 30.53
CA VAL A 12 -18.83 -46.16 31.88
C VAL A 12 -18.63 -47.66 32.05
N TRP A 13 -17.56 -48.06 32.71
CA TRP A 13 -17.20 -49.46 32.86
C TRP A 13 -16.60 -49.78 34.23
N SER A 14 -16.72 -51.05 34.64
CA SER A 14 -16.05 -51.57 35.83
C SER A 14 -15.54 -53.00 35.62
N THR A 15 -14.48 -53.39 36.35
CA THR A 15 -13.91 -54.74 36.29
C THR A 15 -14.18 -55.58 37.53
N ASP A 16 -14.12 -56.91 37.38
CA ASP A 16 -13.98 -57.83 38.50
C ASP A 16 -12.53 -57.91 39.01
N ALA A 17 -12.32 -58.81 39.97
CA ALA A 17 -11.05 -59.11 40.59
C ALA A 17 -9.98 -59.66 39.64
N GLN A 18 -10.39 -60.17 38.47
CA GLN A 18 -9.53 -60.72 37.43
C GLN A 18 -9.25 -59.69 36.31
N GLY A 19 -9.75 -58.46 36.45
CA GLY A 19 -9.58 -57.40 35.46
C GLY A 19 -10.51 -57.54 34.24
N ILE A 20 -11.53 -58.39 34.30
CA ILE A 20 -12.54 -58.57 33.26
C ILE A 20 -13.64 -57.54 33.47
N CYS A 21 -14.02 -56.81 32.43
CA CYS A 21 -15.09 -55.82 32.50
C CYS A 21 -16.45 -56.51 32.75
N ILE A 22 -17.04 -56.27 33.92
CA ILE A 22 -18.31 -56.88 34.36
C ILE A 22 -19.52 -55.98 34.09
N THR A 23 -19.32 -54.66 34.15
CA THR A 23 -20.35 -53.69 33.79
C THR A 23 -19.82 -52.79 32.69
N SER A 24 -20.65 -52.54 31.69
CA SER A 24 -20.43 -51.47 30.72
C SER A 24 -21.77 -50.88 30.33
N GLN A 25 -21.93 -49.57 30.49
CA GLN A 25 -23.08 -48.83 30.00
C GLN A 25 -22.60 -47.82 28.98
N ALA A 26 -23.00 -47.99 27.72
CA ALA A 26 -22.68 -47.07 26.63
C ALA A 26 -23.94 -46.31 26.18
N SER A 27 -23.78 -45.03 25.89
CA SER A 27 -24.83 -44.16 25.40
C SER A 27 -24.33 -43.37 24.18
N PRO A 28 -24.93 -43.55 22.98
CA PRO A 28 -25.93 -44.58 22.66
C PRO A 28 -25.32 -46.00 22.65
N ALA A 29 -26.14 -47.01 22.95
CA ALA A 29 -25.71 -48.40 22.94
C ALA A 29 -25.36 -48.88 21.52
N GLY A 30 -24.42 -49.82 21.39
CA GLY A 30 -24.04 -50.41 20.10
C GLY A 30 -23.12 -49.56 19.23
N MET A 31 -22.51 -48.49 19.76
CA MET A 31 -21.54 -47.66 19.02
C MET A 31 -20.11 -48.22 19.03
N MET A 32 -19.70 -48.87 20.12
CA MET A 32 -18.36 -49.43 20.29
C MET A 32 -18.42 -50.95 20.45
N PRO A 33 -17.34 -51.69 20.16
CA PRO A 33 -17.27 -53.12 20.46
C PRO A 33 -17.63 -53.41 21.91
N GLU A 34 -18.28 -54.55 22.16
CA GLU A 34 -18.75 -54.91 23.49
C GLU A 34 -17.57 -55.04 24.46
N LEU A 35 -17.64 -54.26 25.55
CA LEU A 35 -16.61 -54.25 26.58
C LEU A 35 -16.85 -55.34 27.63
N LYS A 36 -18.11 -55.73 27.84
CA LYS A 36 -18.49 -56.71 28.86
C LYS A 36 -17.91 -58.09 28.55
N GLY A 37 -17.30 -58.73 29.54
CA GLY A 37 -16.74 -60.09 29.43
C GLY A 37 -15.33 -60.16 28.86
N VAL A 38 -14.68 -59.04 28.56
CA VAL A 38 -13.28 -58.97 28.11
C VAL A 38 -12.44 -58.05 29.00
N THR A 39 -11.13 -58.23 28.99
CA THR A 39 -10.19 -57.28 29.62
C THR A 39 -10.03 -56.04 28.75
N LEU A 40 -9.61 -54.91 29.31
CA LEU A 40 -9.38 -53.67 28.56
C LEU A 40 -8.37 -53.86 27.42
N SER A 41 -7.29 -54.61 27.64
CA SER A 41 -6.29 -54.90 26.61
C SER A 41 -6.88 -55.74 25.46
N SER A 42 -7.76 -56.70 25.77
CA SER A 42 -8.48 -57.46 24.74
C SER A 42 -9.51 -56.62 24.00
N TRP A 43 -10.18 -55.70 24.70
CA TRP A 43 -11.10 -54.77 24.06
C TRP A 43 -10.39 -53.81 23.10
N LEU A 44 -9.21 -53.28 23.45
CA LEU A 44 -8.42 -52.46 22.55
C LEU A 44 -8.08 -53.21 21.25
N ARG A 45 -7.77 -54.51 21.33
CA ARG A 45 -7.60 -55.36 20.14
C ARG A 45 -8.87 -55.50 19.31
N LEU A 46 -10.01 -55.77 19.96
CA LEU A 46 -11.32 -55.85 19.29
C LEU A 46 -11.70 -54.53 18.61
N ALA A 47 -11.35 -53.41 19.23
CA ALA A 47 -11.53 -52.07 18.72
C ALA A 47 -10.46 -51.64 17.70
N GLN A 48 -9.56 -52.55 17.32
CA GLN A 48 -8.46 -52.32 16.38
C GLN A 48 -7.63 -51.09 16.76
N ALA A 49 -7.32 -50.96 18.05
CA ALA A 49 -6.51 -49.91 18.64
C ALA A 49 -5.10 -50.38 19.03
N ASP A 50 -4.66 -51.55 18.52
CA ASP A 50 -3.43 -52.25 18.91
C ASP A 50 -2.16 -51.73 18.19
N ASP A 51 -2.29 -50.78 17.26
CA ASP A 51 -1.16 -50.24 16.48
C ASP A 51 -0.21 -49.35 17.29
N ASP A 52 -0.58 -48.95 18.51
CA ASP A 52 0.25 -48.09 19.36
C ASP A 52 0.84 -48.87 20.55
N ALA A 53 2.00 -49.49 20.33
CA ALA A 53 2.73 -50.25 21.35
C ALA A 53 2.95 -49.47 22.66
N LYS A 54 3.01 -48.13 22.60
CA LYS A 54 3.15 -47.26 23.78
C LYS A 54 1.88 -47.23 24.62
N VAL A 55 0.71 -47.26 23.97
CA VAL A 55 -0.60 -47.28 24.65
C VAL A 55 -0.78 -48.60 25.38
N ALA A 56 -0.46 -49.73 24.74
CA ALA A 56 -0.52 -51.04 25.35
C ALA A 56 0.42 -51.17 26.56
N GLN A 57 1.66 -50.67 26.45
CA GLN A 57 2.62 -50.64 27.55
C GLN A 57 2.13 -49.76 28.71
N LYS A 58 1.64 -48.54 28.43
CA LYS A 58 1.15 -47.61 29.46
C LYS A 58 -0.05 -48.17 30.20
N LEU A 59 -0.98 -48.82 29.50
CA LEU A 59 -2.13 -49.47 30.12
C LEU A 59 -1.68 -50.67 30.97
N THR A 60 -0.77 -51.49 30.45
CA THR A 60 -0.27 -52.67 31.19
C THR A 60 0.44 -52.25 32.47
N ALA A 61 1.35 -51.27 32.39
CA ALA A 61 2.05 -50.73 33.55
C ALA A 61 1.08 -50.14 34.58
N ALA A 62 0.08 -49.37 34.15
CA ALA A 62 -0.91 -48.80 35.06
C ALA A 62 -1.74 -49.87 35.79
N LEU A 63 -2.14 -50.93 35.08
CA LEU A 63 -2.88 -52.05 35.65
C LEU A 63 -2.02 -52.87 36.64
N GLU A 64 -0.74 -53.09 36.34
CA GLU A 64 0.22 -53.79 37.23
C GLU A 64 0.57 -52.97 38.49
N GLU A 65 0.81 -51.67 38.33
CA GLU A 65 1.19 -50.76 39.42
C GLU A 65 -0.01 -50.23 40.21
N LEU A 66 -1.24 -50.61 39.84
CA LEU A 66 -2.47 -50.13 40.48
C LEU A 66 -2.59 -48.59 40.47
N THR A 67 -2.27 -47.97 39.34
CA THR A 67 -2.31 -46.50 39.20
C THR A 67 -3.45 -46.01 38.30
N PRO A 68 -3.99 -44.81 38.56
CA PRO A 68 -4.86 -44.10 37.63
C PRO A 68 -4.24 -43.97 36.23
N PHE A 69 -5.06 -44.11 35.19
CA PHE A 69 -4.61 -43.85 33.82
C PHE A 69 -5.63 -43.09 32.99
N HIS A 70 -5.10 -42.31 32.05
CA HIS A 70 -5.82 -41.64 30.99
C HIS A 70 -5.04 -41.83 29.69
N ILE A 71 -5.69 -42.41 28.68
CA ILE A 71 -5.10 -42.69 27.38
C ILE A 71 -6.07 -42.29 26.27
N GLU A 72 -5.56 -41.59 25.27
CA GLU A 72 -6.32 -41.22 24.07
C GLU A 72 -5.97 -42.16 22.92
N VAL A 73 -6.94 -42.95 22.49
CA VAL A 73 -6.72 -44.01 21.50
C VAL A 73 -7.73 -43.90 20.36
N PRO A 74 -7.31 -44.09 19.10
CA PRO A 74 -8.24 -44.31 18.02
C PRO A 74 -8.87 -45.69 18.16
N ILE A 75 -10.19 -45.78 18.09
CA ILE A 75 -10.94 -47.03 18.04
C ILE A 75 -11.78 -47.11 16.77
N HIS A 76 -11.95 -48.31 16.24
CA HIS A 76 -12.90 -48.60 15.17
C HIS A 76 -14.26 -48.91 15.79
N CYS A 77 -15.23 -48.01 15.55
CA CYS A 77 -16.59 -48.15 16.02
C CYS A 77 -17.41 -49.10 15.13
N LEU A 78 -18.53 -49.60 15.65
CA LEU A 78 -19.38 -50.56 14.95
C LEU A 78 -20.13 -49.94 13.75
N ASP A 79 -20.20 -48.62 13.66
CA ASP A 79 -20.74 -47.90 12.50
C ASP A 79 -19.71 -47.72 11.37
N GLY A 80 -18.54 -48.36 11.48
CA GLY A 80 -17.47 -48.33 10.48
C GLY A 80 -16.59 -47.07 10.53
N LYS A 81 -16.81 -46.16 11.50
CA LYS A 81 -15.99 -44.94 11.64
C LYS A 81 -14.94 -45.11 12.73
N THR A 82 -13.73 -44.63 12.45
CA THR A 82 -12.70 -44.51 13.47
C THR A 82 -12.96 -43.25 14.31
N ARG A 83 -12.97 -43.40 15.64
CA ARG A 83 -13.12 -42.29 16.59
C ARG A 83 -11.98 -42.28 17.58
N ARG A 84 -11.45 -41.10 17.93
CA ARG A 84 -10.53 -40.97 19.06
C ARG A 84 -11.33 -40.90 20.34
N VAL A 85 -11.00 -41.79 21.28
CA VAL A 85 -11.64 -41.84 22.59
C VAL A 85 -10.63 -41.62 23.69
N LEU A 86 -11.05 -40.90 24.72
CA LEU A 86 -10.36 -40.85 26.00
C LEU A 86 -10.83 -42.05 26.83
N LEU A 87 -9.96 -43.02 27.02
CA LEU A 87 -10.15 -44.13 27.96
C LEU A 87 -9.48 -43.76 29.29
N SER A 88 -10.28 -43.78 30.35
CA SER A 88 -9.87 -43.45 31.71
C SER A 88 -10.20 -44.59 32.65
N GLY A 89 -9.30 -44.92 33.57
CA GLY A 89 -9.53 -45.90 34.61
C GLY A 89 -8.92 -45.48 35.94
N LEU A 90 -9.65 -45.76 37.03
CA LEU A 90 -9.22 -45.53 38.41
C LEU A 90 -9.35 -46.85 39.19
N PRO A 91 -8.32 -47.24 39.96
CA PRO A 91 -8.41 -48.40 40.84
C PRO A 91 -9.36 -48.11 42.01
N ASP A 92 -10.21 -49.08 42.34
CA ASP A 92 -11.10 -49.04 43.49
C ASP A 92 -10.38 -49.68 44.70
N SER A 93 -9.71 -48.84 45.50
CA SER A 93 -8.95 -49.28 46.67
C SER A 93 -9.84 -49.28 47.92
N LEU A 94 -10.65 -50.32 48.11
CA LEU A 94 -11.36 -50.54 49.38
C LEU A 94 -10.44 -51.22 50.40
N PRO A 95 -10.30 -50.70 51.64
CA PRO A 95 -9.45 -51.32 52.66
C PRO A 95 -9.97 -52.72 53.02
N GLY A 96 -9.12 -53.74 52.81
CA GLY A 96 -9.41 -55.14 53.13
C GLY A 96 -9.78 -56.04 51.95
N ARG A 97 -9.85 -55.53 50.71
CA ARG A 97 -9.99 -56.34 49.49
C ARG A 97 -8.65 -56.49 48.77
N SER A 98 -8.18 -57.72 48.60
CA SER A 98 -6.95 -58.08 47.87
C SER A 98 -7.10 -58.08 46.34
N HIS A 99 -8.17 -57.49 45.80
CA HIS A 99 -8.57 -57.68 44.40
C HIS A 99 -8.69 -56.36 43.63
N LEU A 100 -8.07 -56.34 42.44
CA LEU A 100 -7.95 -55.23 41.51
C LEU A 100 -9.29 -54.94 40.80
N GLN A 101 -10.12 -54.08 41.37
CA GLN A 101 -11.27 -53.53 40.65
C GLN A 101 -10.89 -52.17 40.07
N TYR A 102 -11.22 -51.94 38.81
CA TYR A 102 -11.11 -50.64 38.16
C TYR A 102 -12.49 -50.13 37.79
N ASN A 103 -12.69 -48.84 37.95
CA ASN A 103 -13.86 -48.11 37.45
C ASN A 103 -13.37 -47.03 36.49
N GLY A 104 -14.09 -46.81 35.39
CA GLY A 104 -13.61 -45.93 34.35
C GLY A 104 -14.68 -45.47 33.39
N PHE A 105 -14.27 -44.63 32.45
CA PHE A 105 -15.12 -44.16 31.37
C PHE A 105 -14.37 -44.12 30.04
N ILE A 106 -15.16 -44.10 28.97
CA ILE A 106 -14.74 -43.91 27.59
C ILE A 106 -15.53 -42.71 27.08
N LEU A 107 -14.83 -41.69 26.59
CA LEU A 107 -15.44 -40.49 26.04
C LEU A 107 -14.97 -40.28 24.60
N ASP A 108 -15.89 -40.15 23.65
CA ASP A 108 -15.53 -39.71 22.30
C ASP A 108 -15.06 -38.25 22.33
N VAL A 109 -13.80 -38.05 21.96
CA VAL A 109 -13.14 -36.74 21.90
C VAL A 109 -12.83 -36.31 20.46
N THR A 110 -13.31 -37.05 19.45
CA THR A 110 -12.98 -36.83 18.03
C THR A 110 -13.34 -35.42 17.58
N GLY A 111 -14.55 -34.96 17.91
CA GLY A 111 -15.03 -33.63 17.52
C GLY A 111 -14.24 -32.51 18.19
N GLN A 112 -13.99 -32.63 19.50
CA GLN A 112 -13.23 -31.65 20.28
C GLN A 112 -11.79 -31.56 19.79
N ARG A 113 -11.16 -32.70 19.52
CA ARG A 113 -9.77 -32.77 19.05
C ARG A 113 -9.63 -32.14 17.67
N LYS A 114 -10.53 -32.50 16.74
CA LYS A 114 -10.55 -31.91 15.40
C LYS A 114 -10.75 -30.39 15.45
N ALA A 115 -11.68 -29.89 16.27
CA ALA A 115 -11.90 -28.46 16.40
C ALA A 115 -10.70 -27.71 16.98
N LEU A 116 -10.00 -28.30 17.95
CA LEU A 116 -8.76 -27.74 18.48
C LEU A 116 -7.65 -27.72 17.41
N GLU A 117 -7.47 -28.80 16.68
CA GLU A 117 -6.48 -28.90 15.60
C GLU A 117 -6.78 -27.92 14.46
N ASP A 118 -8.04 -27.83 14.02
CA ASP A 118 -8.48 -26.86 13.02
C ASP A 118 -8.25 -25.43 13.52
N ALA A 119 -8.58 -25.11 14.79
CA ALA A 119 -8.32 -23.79 15.38
C ALA A 119 -6.82 -23.46 15.44
N LEU A 120 -5.98 -24.42 15.84
CA LEU A 120 -4.52 -24.25 15.86
C LEU A 120 -3.96 -24.06 14.45
N ARG A 121 -4.44 -24.83 13.47
CA ARG A 121 -4.04 -24.69 12.06
C ARG A 121 -4.42 -23.31 11.53
N THR A 122 -5.67 -22.90 11.70
CA THR A 122 -6.15 -21.60 11.26
C THR A 122 -5.40 -20.45 11.93
N ALA A 123 -5.11 -20.55 13.23
CA ALA A 123 -4.29 -19.55 13.92
C ALA A 123 -2.85 -19.50 13.36
N ALA A 124 -2.25 -20.66 13.05
CA ALA A 124 -0.93 -20.73 12.43
C ALA A 124 -0.92 -20.15 11.00
N GLU A 125 -1.93 -20.45 10.20
CA GLU A 125 -2.12 -19.89 8.85
C GLU A 125 -2.24 -18.36 8.89
N TYR A 126 -3.11 -17.81 9.76
CA TYR A 126 -3.24 -16.36 9.91
C TYR A 126 -1.94 -15.70 10.37
N ARG A 127 -1.20 -16.33 11.29
CA ARG A 127 0.09 -15.83 11.73
C ARG A 127 1.09 -15.78 10.57
N LEU A 128 1.18 -16.83 9.76
CA LEU A 128 2.05 -16.85 8.58
C LEU A 128 1.69 -15.77 7.57
N LEU A 129 0.39 -15.51 7.34
CA LEU A 129 -0.06 -14.43 6.45
C LEU A 129 0.39 -13.04 6.95
N ILE A 130 0.32 -12.80 8.27
CA ILE A 130 0.77 -11.54 8.87
C ILE A 130 2.30 -11.43 8.85
N GLU A 131 3.01 -12.51 9.18
CA GLU A 131 4.48 -12.54 9.26
C GLU A 131 5.13 -12.36 7.88
N ASN A 132 4.51 -12.84 6.80
CA ASN A 132 5.03 -12.72 5.43
C ASN A 132 4.42 -11.54 4.65
N SER A 133 3.62 -10.69 5.30
CA SER A 133 3.07 -9.49 4.67
C SER A 133 4.16 -8.42 4.51
N THR A 134 4.30 -7.87 3.31
CA THR A 134 5.15 -6.69 3.06
C THR A 134 4.51 -5.40 3.57
N ASP A 135 3.18 -5.37 3.68
CA ASP A 135 2.47 -4.24 4.26
C ASP A 135 2.69 -4.23 5.79
N LEU A 136 2.75 -3.03 6.36
CA LEU A 136 2.84 -2.82 7.79
C LEU A 136 1.48 -3.05 8.43
N ILE A 137 1.39 -4.03 9.31
CA ILE A 137 0.16 -4.33 10.05
C ILE A 137 0.39 -3.97 11.51
N ALA A 138 -0.52 -3.19 12.08
CA ALA A 138 -0.50 -2.90 13.51
C ALA A 138 -1.89 -2.99 14.10
N HIS A 139 -1.94 -3.35 15.37
CA HIS A 139 -3.12 -3.26 16.21
C HIS A 139 -2.84 -2.22 17.29
N CYS A 140 -3.77 -1.28 17.48
CA CYS A 140 -3.73 -0.30 18.54
C CYS A 140 -4.99 -0.40 19.41
N ASP A 141 -4.87 -0.02 20.69
CA ASP A 141 -6.00 0.04 21.63
C ASP A 141 -6.87 1.29 21.39
N ALA A 142 -7.91 1.46 22.21
CA ALA A 142 -8.86 2.57 22.11
C ALA A 142 -8.22 3.94 22.42
N GLU A 143 -7.06 3.95 23.08
CA GLU A 143 -6.26 5.13 23.37
C GLU A 143 -5.22 5.41 22.25
N GLY A 144 -5.19 4.58 21.20
CA GLY A 144 -4.28 4.73 20.06
C GLY A 144 -2.85 4.30 20.37
N ARG A 145 -2.63 3.45 21.37
CA ARG A 145 -1.32 2.85 21.68
C ARG A 145 -1.15 1.55 20.95
N TYR A 146 0.06 1.28 20.45
CA TYR A 146 0.38 0.02 19.80
C TYR A 146 0.26 -1.15 20.79
N VAL A 147 -0.55 -2.15 20.43
CA VAL A 147 -0.69 -3.42 21.13
C VAL A 147 0.20 -4.49 20.48
N SER A 148 0.25 -4.51 19.15
CA SER A 148 1.10 -5.42 18.39
C SER A 148 1.39 -4.86 17.00
N ILE A 149 2.52 -5.26 16.42
CA ILE A 149 2.93 -4.90 15.06
C ILE A 149 3.44 -6.15 14.32
N SER A 150 3.33 -6.17 12.98
CA SER A 150 3.92 -7.21 12.14
C SER A 150 5.45 -7.07 12.05
N PRO A 151 6.18 -8.15 11.72
CA PRO A 151 7.63 -8.11 11.53
C PRO A 151 8.12 -7.10 10.48
N SER A 152 7.27 -6.78 9.48
CA SER A 152 7.56 -5.78 8.44
C SER A 152 7.87 -4.38 8.99
N TYR A 153 7.47 -4.06 10.23
CA TYR A 153 7.88 -2.83 10.90
C TYR A 153 9.39 -2.73 11.10
N SER A 154 10.03 -3.82 11.52
CA SER A 154 11.48 -3.88 11.72
C SER A 154 12.21 -3.76 10.39
N GLU A 155 11.67 -4.37 9.33
CA GLU A 155 12.30 -4.38 8.00
C GLU A 155 12.15 -3.05 7.26
N MET A 156 10.98 -2.41 7.32
CA MET A 156 10.67 -1.20 6.56
C MET A 156 10.89 0.09 7.34
N ILE A 157 10.58 0.12 8.65
CA ILE A 157 10.66 1.34 9.47
C ILE A 157 11.83 1.28 10.47
N GLY A 158 12.41 0.10 10.70
CA GLY A 158 13.57 -0.09 11.59
C GLY A 158 13.23 -0.15 13.08
N TRP A 159 11.96 -0.11 13.45
CA TRP A 159 11.51 -0.22 14.84
C TRP A 159 11.06 -1.63 15.18
N THR A 160 11.49 -2.11 16.34
CA THR A 160 11.10 -3.43 16.87
C THR A 160 9.79 -3.36 17.67
N ALA A 161 9.14 -4.50 17.89
CA ALA A 161 7.91 -4.57 18.67
C ALA A 161 8.13 -4.08 20.12
N GLU A 162 9.27 -4.44 20.72
CA GLU A 162 9.65 -4.04 22.07
C GLU A 162 9.78 -2.53 22.24
N GLU A 163 10.16 -1.82 21.17
CA GLU A 163 10.35 -0.37 21.18
C GLU A 163 9.06 0.41 20.90
N VAL A 164 8.08 -0.22 20.24
CA VAL A 164 6.88 0.45 19.71
C VAL A 164 5.65 0.15 20.56
N VAL A 165 5.50 -1.08 21.05
CA VAL A 165 4.34 -1.50 21.85
C VAL A 165 4.21 -0.62 23.11
N GLY A 166 3.00 -0.15 23.38
CA GLY A 166 2.65 0.76 24.47
C GLY A 166 2.79 2.25 24.15
N LYS A 167 3.49 2.62 23.08
CA LYS A 167 3.60 4.01 22.62
C LYS A 167 2.45 4.41 21.71
N LEU A 168 2.21 5.72 21.57
CA LEU A 168 1.12 6.22 20.73
C LEU A 168 1.50 6.11 19.25
N VAL A 169 0.52 5.82 18.41
CA VAL A 169 0.71 5.81 16.95
C VAL A 169 1.29 7.14 16.45
N LEU A 170 0.80 8.25 17.01
CA LEU A 170 1.22 9.62 16.69
C LEU A 170 2.71 9.88 16.94
N ASP A 171 3.33 9.21 17.93
CA ASP A 171 4.74 9.39 18.28
C ASP A 171 5.68 9.02 17.12
N PHE A 172 5.19 8.20 16.18
CA PHE A 172 5.92 7.74 15.01
C PHE A 172 5.47 8.41 13.72
N LEU A 173 4.56 9.39 13.77
CA LEU A 173 4.13 10.14 12.60
C LEU A 173 4.84 11.49 12.50
N HIS A 174 4.89 12.03 11.29
CA HIS A 174 5.33 13.40 11.06
C HIS A 174 4.39 14.39 11.80
N PRO A 175 4.91 15.45 12.45
CA PRO A 175 4.10 16.40 13.21
C PRO A 175 2.92 16.99 12.45
N ASP A 176 3.13 17.41 11.19
CA ASP A 176 2.03 17.93 10.35
C ASP A 176 0.89 16.92 10.09
N ASP A 177 1.13 15.63 10.28
CA ASP A 177 0.13 14.58 10.03
C ASP A 177 -0.65 14.22 11.31
N HIS A 178 -0.29 14.80 12.47
CA HIS A 178 -0.87 14.47 13.78
C HIS A 178 -2.36 14.81 13.87
N ASP A 179 -2.77 15.99 13.39
CA ASP A 179 -4.16 16.44 13.47
C ASP A 179 -5.07 15.53 12.63
N ALA A 180 -4.69 15.25 11.37
CA ALA A 180 -5.44 14.39 10.47
C ALA A 180 -5.52 12.94 10.98
N ALA A 181 -4.43 12.41 11.56
CA ALA A 181 -4.41 11.08 12.15
C ALA A 181 -5.28 10.99 13.41
N THR A 182 -5.30 12.03 14.25
CA THR A 182 -6.12 12.10 15.45
C THR A 182 -7.61 12.13 15.11
N GLU A 183 -7.99 12.94 14.12
CA GLU A 183 -9.36 12.98 13.61
C GLU A 183 -9.80 11.62 13.05
N THR A 184 -8.92 10.98 12.27
CA THR A 184 -9.14 9.64 11.70
C THR A 184 -9.41 8.60 12.79
N LEU A 185 -8.51 8.49 13.78
CA LEU A 185 -8.65 7.52 14.87
C LEU A 185 -9.93 7.78 15.68
N SER A 186 -10.22 9.04 15.99
CA SER A 186 -11.42 9.43 16.72
C SER A 186 -12.70 9.02 15.98
N CYS A 187 -12.75 9.24 14.66
CA CYS A 187 -13.88 8.85 13.83
C CYS A 187 -14.09 7.32 13.83
N ILE A 188 -13.00 6.55 13.65
CA ILE A 188 -13.05 5.08 13.66
C ILE A 188 -13.52 4.55 15.03
N PHE A 189 -13.03 5.12 16.12
CA PHE A 189 -13.44 4.73 17.47
C PHE A 189 -14.90 5.07 17.76
N SER A 190 -15.43 6.13 17.14
CA SER A 190 -16.85 6.50 17.22
C SER A 190 -17.78 5.71 16.28
N GLY A 191 -17.24 4.84 15.40
CA GLY A 191 -18.02 4.04 14.45
C GLY A 191 -18.48 4.81 13.20
N GLY A 192 -17.81 5.92 12.85
CA GLY A 192 -18.10 6.70 11.66
C GLY A 192 -17.66 6.04 10.34
N VAL A 193 -18.16 6.57 9.22
CA VAL A 193 -17.69 6.21 7.87
C VAL A 193 -16.52 7.11 7.50
N TRP A 194 -15.41 6.54 7.08
CA TRP A 194 -14.16 7.27 6.81
C TRP A 194 -13.59 6.92 5.42
N PRO A 195 -12.76 7.80 4.80
CA PRO A 195 -12.02 7.48 3.59
C PRO A 195 -11.25 6.16 3.69
N ASP A 196 -11.20 5.47 2.54
CA ASP A 196 -10.67 4.10 2.44
C ASP A 196 -9.15 4.03 2.74
N VAL A 197 -8.40 5.10 2.46
CA VAL A 197 -6.95 5.22 2.68
C VAL A 197 -6.58 6.65 3.09
N VAL A 198 -5.76 6.79 4.13
CA VAL A 198 -5.16 8.07 4.57
C VAL A 198 -3.65 8.03 4.32
N GLU A 199 -3.11 9.08 3.71
CA GLU A 199 -1.67 9.21 3.54
C GLU A 199 -1.03 9.79 4.79
N VAL A 200 -0.01 9.10 5.32
CA VAL A 200 0.75 9.54 6.49
C VAL A 200 2.25 9.34 6.25
N ARG A 201 3.07 10.16 6.88
CA ARG A 201 4.53 10.02 6.90
C ARG A 201 4.95 9.42 8.21
N LYS A 202 5.62 8.27 8.16
CA LYS A 202 6.07 7.55 9.34
C LYS A 202 7.57 7.69 9.55
N LEU A 203 7.98 7.95 10.79
CA LEU A 203 9.36 8.14 11.21
C LEU A 203 10.12 6.82 11.21
N HIS A 204 11.10 6.72 10.33
CA HIS A 204 12.09 5.65 10.34
C HIS A 204 13.05 5.81 11.53
N ARG A 205 13.63 4.71 12.04
CA ARG A 205 14.61 4.71 13.14
C ARG A 205 15.78 5.68 12.91
N ASP A 206 16.21 5.80 11.67
CA ASP A 206 17.31 6.68 11.24
C ASP A 206 16.91 8.17 11.10
N GLY A 207 15.68 8.54 11.45
CA GLY A 207 15.23 9.93 11.51
C GLY A 207 14.61 10.50 10.22
N HIS A 208 14.59 9.75 9.13
CA HIS A 208 13.88 10.13 7.90
C HIS A 208 12.42 9.65 7.91
N TYR A 209 11.61 10.10 6.95
CA TYR A 209 10.19 9.73 6.86
C TYR A 209 9.89 8.90 5.62
N ILE A 210 9.01 7.90 5.78
CA ILE A 210 8.50 7.04 4.71
C ILE A 210 7.02 7.38 4.45
N ASN A 211 6.64 7.51 3.17
CA ASN A 211 5.26 7.82 2.80
C ASN A 211 4.42 6.54 2.79
N LEU A 212 3.37 6.51 3.59
CA LEU A 212 2.49 5.35 3.72
C LEU A 212 1.05 5.70 3.36
N GLY A 213 0.42 4.85 2.54
CA GLY A 213 -1.03 4.79 2.42
C GLY A 213 -1.59 3.85 3.49
N THR A 214 -2.31 4.38 4.47
CA THR A 214 -2.81 3.63 5.63
C THR A 214 -4.32 3.47 5.59
N LYS A 215 -4.77 2.23 5.66
CA LYS A 215 -6.17 1.87 5.93
C LYS A 215 -6.31 1.48 7.40
N ALA A 216 -7.31 2.05 8.08
CA ALA A 216 -7.56 1.80 9.48
C ALA A 216 -8.98 1.24 9.66
N CYS A 217 -9.08 0.10 10.35
CA CYS A 217 -10.32 -0.62 10.58
C CYS A 217 -10.56 -0.74 12.09
N GLY A 218 -11.69 -0.23 12.59
CA GLY A 218 -12.06 -0.37 13.98
C GLY A 218 -12.28 -1.83 14.37
N VAL A 219 -11.78 -2.23 15.54
CA VAL A 219 -12.00 -3.55 16.12
C VAL A 219 -13.07 -3.44 17.18
N THR A 220 -14.14 -4.20 17.05
CA THR A 220 -15.23 -4.23 18.03
C THR A 220 -15.21 -5.53 18.82
N ASN A 221 -15.52 -5.43 20.10
CA ASN A 221 -15.72 -6.60 20.94
C ASN A 221 -17.00 -7.33 20.50
N PRO A 222 -16.92 -8.61 20.10
CA PRO A 222 -18.08 -9.35 19.57
C PRO A 222 -19.24 -9.51 20.58
N ASN A 223 -18.95 -9.44 21.88
CA ASN A 223 -19.94 -9.64 22.93
C ASN A 223 -20.61 -8.34 23.38
N THR A 224 -19.89 -7.22 23.33
CA THR A 224 -20.39 -5.92 23.85
C THR A 224 -20.67 -4.90 22.75
N GLY A 225 -20.20 -5.14 21.52
CA GLY A 225 -20.28 -4.20 20.40
C GLY A 225 -19.40 -2.96 20.57
N LYS A 226 -18.70 -2.81 21.70
CA LYS A 226 -17.82 -1.66 21.95
C LYS A 226 -16.56 -1.73 21.10
N ASN A 227 -16.11 -0.60 20.58
CA ASN A 227 -14.81 -0.48 19.97
C ASN A 227 -13.71 -0.70 21.03
N ILE A 228 -12.73 -1.55 20.72
CA ILE A 228 -11.61 -1.92 21.59
C ILE A 228 -10.25 -1.53 20.99
N GLY A 229 -10.25 -0.85 19.85
CA GLY A 229 -9.04 -0.48 19.13
C GLY A 229 -9.21 -0.42 17.62
N ALA A 230 -8.09 -0.39 16.90
CA ALA A 230 -8.08 -0.42 15.45
C ALA A 230 -6.91 -1.25 14.90
N VAL A 231 -7.15 -1.89 13.76
CA VAL A 231 -6.11 -2.49 12.92
C VAL A 231 -5.73 -1.49 11.84
N LEU A 232 -4.44 -1.18 11.75
CA LEU A 232 -3.83 -0.30 10.76
C LEU A 232 -3.07 -1.17 9.77
N VAL A 233 -3.39 -1.04 8.48
CA VAL A 233 -2.65 -1.67 7.38
C VAL A 233 -2.07 -0.56 6.53
N SER A 234 -0.74 -0.43 6.52
CA SER A 234 -0.03 0.63 5.82
C SER A 234 0.87 0.08 4.74
N ARG A 235 0.77 0.65 3.54
CA ARG A 235 1.61 0.33 2.39
C ARG A 235 2.57 1.46 2.08
N ASP A 236 3.83 1.14 1.78
CA ASP A 236 4.78 2.12 1.27
C ASP A 236 4.36 2.58 -0.14
N ILE A 237 4.06 3.86 -0.26
CA ILE A 237 3.67 4.53 -1.51
C ILE A 237 4.77 5.47 -2.02
N THR A 238 5.98 5.41 -1.44
CA THR A 238 7.09 6.31 -1.80
C THR A 238 7.43 6.18 -3.28
N ARG A 239 7.60 4.95 -3.78
CA ARG A 239 7.89 4.68 -5.20
C ARG A 239 6.77 5.11 -6.13
N ASP A 240 5.52 4.93 -5.72
CA ASP A 240 4.37 5.31 -6.53
C ASP A 240 4.26 6.84 -6.61
N LYS A 241 4.53 7.55 -5.51
CA LYS A 241 4.61 9.01 -5.49
C LYS A 241 5.77 9.55 -6.31
N GLU A 242 6.95 8.92 -6.26
CA GLU A 242 8.09 9.30 -7.10
C GLU A 242 7.75 9.14 -8.57
N ARG A 243 7.18 8.00 -8.97
CA ARG A 243 6.72 7.77 -10.35
C ARG A 243 5.66 8.78 -10.78
N MET A 244 4.71 9.09 -9.91
CA MET A 244 3.65 10.06 -10.22
C MET A 244 4.24 11.46 -10.43
N ARG A 245 5.17 11.89 -9.57
CA ARG A 245 5.91 13.15 -9.75
C ARG A 245 6.74 13.18 -11.02
N ASP A 246 7.37 12.07 -11.38
CA ASP A 246 8.15 11.98 -12.61
C ASP A 246 7.25 12.02 -13.85
N LEU A 247 6.08 11.38 -13.81
CA LEU A 247 5.05 11.50 -14.85
C LEU A 247 4.51 12.92 -14.96
N GLU A 248 4.24 13.60 -13.84
CA GLU A 248 3.83 15.01 -13.84
C GLU A 248 4.90 15.92 -14.45
N LYS A 249 6.17 15.71 -14.11
CA LYS A 249 7.29 16.42 -14.74
C LYS A 249 7.34 16.16 -16.24
N LEU A 250 7.23 14.91 -16.70
CA LEU A 250 7.21 14.58 -18.13
C LEU A 250 5.98 15.17 -18.85
N ALA A 251 4.84 15.24 -18.18
CA ALA A 251 3.62 15.82 -18.71
C ALA A 251 3.69 17.35 -18.83
N THR A 252 4.54 18.02 -18.05
CA THR A 252 4.54 19.51 -17.95
C THR A 252 5.85 20.19 -18.32
N LEU A 253 6.97 19.47 -18.39
CA LEU A 253 8.32 20.01 -18.62
C LEU A 253 8.99 19.37 -19.86
N ASP A 254 9.85 20.14 -20.50
CA ASP A 254 10.79 19.68 -21.52
C ASP A 254 12.04 19.11 -20.84
N THR A 255 12.37 17.85 -21.11
CA THR A 255 13.43 17.10 -20.40
C THR A 255 14.83 17.62 -20.66
N LEU A 256 15.07 18.28 -21.80
CA LEU A 256 16.38 18.80 -22.15
C LEU A 256 16.66 20.15 -21.46
N THR A 257 15.66 21.03 -21.45
CA THR A 257 15.83 22.43 -21.04
C THR A 257 15.30 22.76 -19.66
N GLY A 258 14.43 21.91 -19.10
CA GLY A 258 13.73 22.17 -17.84
C GLY A 258 12.66 23.26 -17.93
N LEU A 259 12.40 23.83 -19.12
CA LEU A 259 11.27 24.71 -19.35
C LEU A 259 9.95 23.92 -19.32
N HIS A 260 8.83 24.63 -19.24
CA HIS A 260 7.54 24.00 -19.51
C HIS A 260 7.46 23.50 -20.96
N ASN A 261 6.68 22.45 -21.19
CA ASN A 261 6.49 21.87 -22.51
C ASN A 261 5.28 22.47 -23.26
N ARG A 262 5.04 21.96 -24.48
CA ARG A 262 3.91 22.34 -25.33
C ARG A 262 2.54 22.16 -24.66
N ALA A 263 2.33 21.07 -23.92
CA ALA A 263 1.02 20.80 -23.31
C ALA A 263 0.70 21.84 -22.24
N TRP A 264 1.65 22.10 -21.35
CA TRP A 264 1.49 23.05 -20.24
C TRP A 264 1.23 24.48 -20.74
N ILE A 265 1.97 24.96 -21.75
CA ILE A 265 1.83 26.35 -22.21
C ILE A 265 0.51 26.60 -22.95
N ILE A 266 -0.01 25.59 -23.65
CA ILE A 266 -1.33 25.68 -24.31
C ILE A 266 -2.43 25.80 -23.25
N GLU A 267 -2.37 24.98 -22.20
CA GLU A 267 -3.31 25.04 -21.09
C GLU A 267 -3.22 26.38 -20.34
N LYS A 268 -1.99 26.84 -20.04
CA LYS A 268 -1.74 28.13 -19.39
C LYS A 268 -2.34 29.30 -20.17
N VAL A 269 -2.12 29.35 -21.49
CA VAL A 269 -2.70 30.38 -22.37
C VAL A 269 -4.22 30.28 -22.42
N GLY A 270 -4.77 29.06 -22.43
CA GLY A 270 -6.21 28.83 -22.30
C GLY A 270 -6.77 29.46 -21.04
N GLY A 271 -6.16 29.18 -19.88
CA GLY A 271 -6.53 29.80 -18.60
C GLY A 271 -6.40 31.32 -18.61
N MET A 272 -5.34 31.87 -19.20
CA MET A 272 -5.15 33.32 -19.34
C MET A 272 -6.24 33.98 -20.20
N LEU A 273 -6.74 33.29 -21.24
CA LEU A 273 -7.84 33.77 -22.10
C LEU A 273 -9.21 33.68 -21.42
N SER A 274 -9.37 32.79 -20.44
CA SER A 274 -10.62 32.64 -19.66
C SER A 274 -10.74 33.64 -18.51
N GLN A 275 -9.67 34.34 -18.15
CA GLN A 275 -9.71 35.38 -17.11
C GLN A 275 -10.23 36.70 -17.67
N VAL A 276 -11.29 37.25 -17.06
CA VAL A 276 -11.84 38.56 -17.40
C VAL A 276 -10.94 39.65 -16.80
N GLU A 277 -10.11 40.26 -17.64
CA GLU A 277 -9.35 41.47 -17.32
C GLU A 277 -9.62 42.52 -18.40
N ASP A 278 -10.26 43.62 -18.01
CA ASP A 278 -10.85 44.60 -18.93
C ASP A 278 -9.83 45.34 -19.83
N GLN A 279 -8.53 45.23 -19.56
CA GLN A 279 -7.49 46.02 -20.22
C GLN A 279 -6.21 45.26 -20.61
N ALA A 280 -6.17 43.93 -20.44
CA ALA A 280 -4.99 43.13 -20.78
C ALA A 280 -5.24 42.18 -21.96
N TYR A 281 -4.28 42.13 -22.87
CA TYR A 281 -4.19 41.13 -23.94
C TYR A 281 -3.40 39.93 -23.46
N THR A 282 -3.95 38.74 -23.65
CA THR A 282 -3.14 37.52 -23.63
C THR A 282 -2.30 37.51 -24.89
N THR A 283 -0.98 37.49 -24.72
CA THR A 283 -0.01 37.59 -25.81
C THR A 283 0.80 36.31 -25.89
N VAL A 284 0.92 35.75 -27.09
CA VAL A 284 1.78 34.62 -27.40
C VAL A 284 2.87 35.09 -28.36
N MET A 285 4.12 34.80 -28.00
CA MET A 285 5.30 35.05 -28.83
C MET A 285 5.91 33.69 -29.19
N PHE A 286 5.83 33.34 -30.47
CA PHE A 286 6.43 32.14 -31.02
C PHE A 286 7.84 32.46 -31.49
N ILE A 287 8.84 31.69 -31.08
CA ILE A 287 10.25 31.97 -31.25
C ILE A 287 10.92 30.77 -31.93
N ASP A 288 11.63 31.01 -33.02
CA ASP A 288 12.45 30.02 -33.72
C ASP A 288 13.91 30.50 -33.76
N LEU A 289 14.85 29.62 -33.43
CA LEU A 289 16.27 29.97 -33.40
C LEU A 289 16.89 29.87 -34.81
N ASN A 290 17.20 31.04 -35.36
CA ASN A 290 17.89 31.12 -36.64
C ASN A 290 19.33 30.57 -36.50
N GLY A 291 19.64 29.56 -37.32
CA GLY A 291 20.98 28.97 -37.38
C GLY A 291 21.20 27.76 -36.47
N PHE A 292 20.20 27.33 -35.68
CA PHE A 292 20.34 26.16 -34.79
C PHE A 292 20.71 24.88 -35.54
N LYS A 293 20.07 24.60 -36.68
CA LYS A 293 20.40 23.44 -37.51
C LYS A 293 21.87 23.43 -37.94
N ALA A 294 22.43 24.58 -38.32
CA ALA A 294 23.83 24.68 -38.72
C ALA A 294 24.78 24.38 -37.55
N VAL A 295 24.42 24.74 -36.32
CA VAL A 295 25.18 24.37 -35.11
C VAL A 295 25.17 22.86 -34.92
N ASN A 296 24.02 22.20 -35.03
CA ASN A 296 23.95 20.73 -34.94
C ASN A 296 24.78 20.04 -36.03
N ASP A 297 24.65 20.49 -37.28
CA ASP A 297 25.31 19.87 -38.43
C ASP A 297 26.83 20.05 -38.37
N LEU A 298 27.32 21.20 -37.88
CA LEU A 298 28.75 21.52 -37.85
C LEU A 298 29.44 21.11 -36.54
N MET A 299 28.73 21.17 -35.41
CA MET A 299 29.31 21.07 -34.06
C MET A 299 28.72 19.92 -33.22
N GLY A 300 27.79 19.16 -33.79
CA GLY A 300 27.17 17.98 -33.18
C GLY A 300 26.01 18.28 -32.23
N HIS A 301 25.15 17.28 -32.03
CA HIS A 301 23.93 17.40 -31.22
C HIS A 301 24.21 17.78 -29.75
N ALA A 302 25.31 17.33 -29.15
CA ALA A 302 25.66 17.70 -27.78
C ALA A 302 25.89 19.22 -27.62
N THR A 303 26.48 19.87 -28.64
CA THR A 303 26.67 21.33 -28.66
C THR A 303 25.33 22.05 -28.85
N GLY A 304 24.45 21.51 -29.72
CA GLY A 304 23.09 22.02 -29.87
C GLY A 304 22.26 21.90 -28.59
N ASP A 305 22.37 20.78 -27.88
CA ASP A 305 21.69 20.55 -26.60
C ASP A 305 22.14 21.56 -25.54
N ALA A 306 23.45 21.77 -25.41
CA ALA A 306 24.02 22.80 -24.52
C ALA A 306 23.57 24.22 -24.92
N LEU A 307 23.46 24.50 -26.22
CA LEU A 307 22.96 25.77 -26.72
C LEU A 307 21.49 25.99 -26.32
N LEU A 308 20.63 24.99 -26.51
CA LEU A 308 19.23 25.05 -26.11
C LEU A 308 19.07 25.28 -24.60
N GLN A 309 19.88 24.63 -23.78
CA GLN A 309 19.89 24.85 -22.33
C GLN A 309 20.25 26.30 -21.97
N GLN A 310 21.27 26.88 -22.60
CA GLN A 310 21.64 28.27 -22.36
C GLN A 310 20.60 29.27 -22.89
N VAL A 311 20.00 28.99 -24.05
CA VAL A 311 18.88 29.77 -24.61
C VAL A 311 17.73 29.81 -23.61
N SER A 312 17.34 28.67 -23.07
CA SER A 312 16.28 28.55 -22.07
C SER A 312 16.54 29.38 -20.83
N GLN A 313 17.77 29.36 -20.31
CA GLN A 313 18.16 30.19 -19.17
C GLN A 313 18.07 31.69 -19.49
N ARG A 314 18.48 32.11 -20.69
CA ARG A 314 18.36 33.52 -21.11
C ARG A 314 16.91 33.94 -21.26
N LEU A 315 16.07 33.11 -21.86
CA LEU A 315 14.64 33.39 -21.99
C LEU A 315 13.97 33.50 -20.63
N GLN A 316 14.26 32.60 -19.68
CA GLN A 316 13.74 32.68 -18.31
C GLN A 316 14.12 33.99 -17.61
N ARG A 317 15.39 34.43 -17.74
CA ARG A 317 15.86 35.71 -17.17
C ARG A 317 15.18 36.93 -17.79
N CYS A 318 14.62 36.80 -19.00
CA CYS A 318 13.85 37.85 -19.63
C CYS A 318 12.41 37.96 -19.11
N MET A 319 11.90 36.97 -18.36
CA MET A 319 10.51 36.91 -17.93
C MET A 319 10.26 37.74 -16.66
N ARG A 320 9.10 38.40 -16.60
CA ARG A 320 8.60 39.08 -15.39
C ARG A 320 7.72 38.12 -14.57
N PRO A 321 7.43 38.42 -13.29
CA PRO A 321 6.41 37.68 -12.55
C PRO A 321 5.08 37.64 -13.33
N GLY A 322 4.58 36.44 -13.60
CA GLY A 322 3.36 36.21 -14.38
C GLY A 322 3.59 35.85 -15.86
N ASP A 323 4.74 36.20 -16.43
CA ASP A 323 5.14 35.73 -17.77
C ASP A 323 5.57 34.26 -17.68
N SER A 324 5.41 33.52 -18.77
CA SER A 324 5.78 32.10 -18.84
C SER A 324 6.52 31.80 -20.13
N VAL A 325 7.53 30.93 -20.05
CA VAL A 325 8.29 30.45 -21.20
C VAL A 325 8.25 28.93 -21.28
N ALA A 326 8.09 28.41 -22.48
CA ALA A 326 8.04 26.99 -22.77
C ALA A 326 8.84 26.65 -24.03
N ARG A 327 9.28 25.39 -24.14
CA ARG A 327 9.85 24.82 -25.36
C ARG A 327 8.84 23.87 -25.99
N LEU A 328 8.59 24.04 -27.29
CA LEU A 328 7.63 23.19 -28.01
C LEU A 328 8.26 21.94 -28.61
N GLY A 329 9.57 22.00 -28.88
CA GLY A 329 10.36 20.94 -29.49
C GLY A 329 11.40 21.54 -30.44
N GLY A 330 12.49 20.81 -30.73
CA GLY A 330 13.54 21.32 -31.61
C GLY A 330 14.12 22.65 -31.13
N ASP A 331 14.10 23.67 -31.98
CA ASP A 331 14.50 25.06 -31.75
C ASP A 331 13.32 26.02 -31.51
N GLU A 332 12.11 25.49 -31.29
CA GLU A 332 10.91 26.30 -31.09
C GLU A 332 10.63 26.57 -29.61
N PHE A 333 10.48 27.86 -29.28
CA PHE A 333 10.13 28.35 -27.95
C PHE A 333 8.87 29.22 -28.01
N VAL A 334 8.15 29.28 -26.90
CA VAL A 334 7.00 30.18 -26.75
C VAL A 334 7.09 30.96 -25.45
N VAL A 335 6.76 32.24 -25.53
CA VAL A 335 6.49 33.10 -24.38
C VAL A 335 5.00 33.44 -24.35
N ALA A 336 4.39 33.27 -23.18
CA ALA A 336 3.03 33.72 -22.87
C ALA A 336 3.10 34.84 -21.82
N ALA A 337 2.45 35.97 -22.11
CA ALA A 337 2.47 37.15 -21.24
C ALA A 337 1.13 37.89 -21.27
N LYS A 338 0.87 38.68 -20.23
CA LYS A 338 -0.22 39.68 -20.22
C LYS A 338 0.37 41.03 -20.63
N CYS A 339 -0.10 41.57 -21.76
CA CYS A 339 0.36 42.86 -22.29
C CYS A 339 -0.81 43.84 -22.36
N HIS A 340 -0.62 45.11 -22.03
CA HIS A 340 -1.70 46.11 -22.11
C HIS A 340 -1.86 46.69 -23.52
N ASN A 341 -0.81 46.61 -24.34
CA ASN A 341 -0.75 47.18 -25.68
C ASN A 341 0.34 46.49 -26.53
N ARG A 342 0.47 46.89 -27.81
CA ARG A 342 1.49 46.32 -28.70
C ARG A 342 2.90 46.72 -28.27
N GLU A 343 3.07 47.91 -27.68
CA GLU A 343 4.36 48.44 -27.25
C GLU A 343 4.96 47.59 -26.12
N THR A 344 4.15 47.13 -25.17
CA THR A 344 4.58 46.22 -24.10
C THR A 344 4.98 44.85 -24.64
N ALA A 345 4.25 44.32 -25.62
CA ALA A 345 4.61 43.08 -26.31
C ALA A 345 5.93 43.24 -27.09
N SER A 346 6.10 44.35 -27.82
CA SER A 346 7.34 44.67 -28.53
C SER A 346 8.54 44.81 -27.60
N ALA A 347 8.37 45.42 -26.42
CA ALA A 347 9.44 45.56 -25.44
C ALA A 347 9.93 44.21 -24.89
N ILE A 348 9.04 43.21 -24.76
CA ILE A 348 9.42 41.84 -24.37
C ILE A 348 10.15 41.16 -25.53
N ALA A 349 9.61 41.24 -26.76
CA ALA A 349 10.23 40.63 -27.93
C ALA A 349 11.63 41.19 -28.21
N GLN A 350 11.81 42.51 -28.11
CA GLN A 350 13.11 43.16 -28.27
C GLN A 350 14.10 42.72 -27.19
N ARG A 351 13.66 42.68 -25.92
CA ARG A 351 14.49 42.18 -24.82
C ARG A 351 14.97 40.74 -25.05
N ILE A 352 14.11 39.89 -25.59
CA ILE A 352 14.46 38.52 -25.96
C ILE A 352 15.50 38.51 -27.07
N ILE A 353 15.27 39.25 -28.17
CA ILE A 353 16.20 39.33 -29.30
C ILE A 353 17.58 39.81 -28.84
N ASP A 354 17.64 40.91 -28.10
CA ASP A 354 18.89 41.48 -27.60
C ASP A 354 19.65 40.47 -26.72
N SER A 355 18.92 39.76 -25.85
CA SER A 355 19.50 38.72 -25.00
C SER A 355 20.04 37.52 -25.81
N LEU A 356 19.40 37.15 -26.91
CA LEU A 356 19.82 36.02 -27.74
C LEU A 356 20.93 36.36 -28.73
N GLN A 357 21.10 37.64 -29.09
CA GLN A 357 22.21 38.09 -29.96
C GLN A 357 23.59 38.01 -29.30
N ALA A 358 23.66 38.06 -27.96
CA ALA A 358 24.92 37.89 -27.25
C ALA A 358 25.52 36.49 -27.52
N PRO A 359 26.86 36.34 -27.67
CA PRO A 359 27.48 35.05 -27.95
C PRO A 359 27.24 34.04 -26.83
N PHE A 360 27.06 32.77 -27.17
CA PHE A 360 26.94 31.65 -26.24
C PHE A 360 28.30 30.95 -26.11
N ALA A 361 28.87 30.95 -24.91
CA ALA A 361 30.13 30.26 -24.64
C ALA A 361 29.84 28.76 -24.42
N ILE A 362 30.21 27.93 -25.40
CA ILE A 362 30.01 26.47 -25.35
C ILE A 362 31.32 25.80 -25.72
N ASN A 363 31.88 24.96 -24.84
CA ASN A 363 33.14 24.24 -25.08
C ASN A 363 34.30 25.16 -25.52
N ASN A 364 34.45 26.34 -24.89
CA ASN A 364 35.43 27.38 -25.22
C ASN A 364 35.29 27.98 -26.65
N MET A 365 34.13 27.85 -27.28
CA MET A 365 33.80 28.50 -28.55
C MET A 365 32.64 29.48 -28.36
N ASP A 366 32.68 30.59 -29.10
CA ASP A 366 31.60 31.55 -29.18
C ASP A 366 30.63 31.17 -30.29
N VAL A 367 29.45 30.68 -29.92
CA VAL A 367 28.36 30.37 -30.84
C VAL A 367 27.41 31.56 -30.93
N ARG A 368 27.07 31.99 -32.15
CA ARG A 368 26.09 33.06 -32.39
C ARG A 368 24.89 32.50 -33.14
N ILE A 369 23.70 32.78 -32.61
CA ILE A 369 22.43 32.48 -33.23
C ILE A 369 21.56 33.73 -33.25
N GLY A 370 20.56 33.74 -34.14
CA GLY A 370 19.50 34.75 -34.11
C GLY A 370 18.19 34.13 -33.63
N ALA A 371 17.15 34.94 -33.54
CA ALA A 371 15.80 34.46 -33.32
C ALA A 371 14.83 35.18 -34.28
N ALA A 372 13.81 34.48 -34.74
CA ALA A 372 12.65 35.06 -35.39
C ALA A 372 11.46 34.95 -34.44
N ILE A 373 10.77 36.06 -34.19
CA ILE A 373 9.66 36.10 -33.23
C ILE A 373 8.35 36.49 -33.91
N GLY A 374 7.33 35.64 -33.81
CA GLY A 374 5.96 35.97 -34.21
C GLY A 374 5.09 36.29 -33.01
N ILE A 375 4.37 37.40 -33.04
CA ILE A 375 3.59 37.90 -31.89
C ILE A 375 2.10 37.90 -32.25
N SER A 376 1.27 37.31 -31.39
CA SER A 376 -0.19 37.35 -31.52
C SER A 376 -0.84 37.78 -30.22
N LEU A 377 -1.86 38.65 -30.31
CA LEU A 377 -2.55 39.25 -29.17
C LEU A 377 -4.04 38.94 -29.26
N ALA A 378 -4.65 38.59 -28.13
CA ALA A 378 -6.07 38.37 -28.02
C ALA A 378 -6.63 38.92 -26.70
N ARG A 379 -7.87 39.40 -26.76
CA ARG A 379 -8.65 39.74 -25.57
C ARG A 379 -9.47 38.54 -25.12
N PHE A 380 -10.03 38.65 -23.92
CA PHE A 380 -11.00 37.70 -23.41
C PHE A 380 -12.08 37.40 -24.45
N GLY A 381 -12.32 36.11 -24.72
CA GLY A 381 -13.38 35.64 -25.61
C GLY A 381 -13.21 35.91 -27.11
N THR A 382 -12.10 36.50 -27.58
CA THR A 382 -11.97 36.86 -29.01
C THR A 382 -11.50 35.71 -29.89
N VAL A 383 -10.64 34.82 -29.39
CA VAL A 383 -10.11 33.66 -30.12
C VAL A 383 -9.79 32.50 -29.17
N SER A 384 -9.70 31.28 -29.70
CA SER A 384 -9.20 30.13 -28.95
C SER A 384 -7.68 30.19 -28.77
N ALA A 385 -7.15 29.51 -27.74
CA ALA A 385 -5.71 29.36 -27.55
C ALA A 385 -5.04 28.80 -28.81
N LYS A 386 -5.62 27.77 -29.43
CA LYS A 386 -5.11 27.17 -30.67
C LYS A 386 -4.93 28.20 -31.79
N MET A 387 -5.94 29.04 -32.04
CA MET A 387 -5.85 30.11 -33.05
C MET A 387 -4.78 31.16 -32.68
N LEU A 388 -4.61 31.47 -31.39
CA LEU A 388 -3.60 32.42 -30.93
C LEU A 388 -2.18 31.92 -31.24
N PHE A 389 -1.90 30.64 -31.00
CA PHE A 389 -0.63 30.00 -31.38
C PHE A 389 -0.44 29.93 -32.90
N GLU A 390 -1.46 29.52 -33.67
CA GLU A 390 -1.37 29.45 -35.14
C GLU A 390 -1.10 30.83 -35.77
N ASN A 391 -1.69 31.89 -35.22
CA ASN A 391 -1.45 33.26 -35.66
C ASN A 391 -0.02 33.72 -35.34
N ALA A 392 0.49 33.38 -34.15
CA ALA A 392 1.86 33.71 -33.76
C ALA A 392 2.87 32.95 -34.63
N ASP A 393 2.64 31.66 -34.92
CA ASP A 393 3.48 30.85 -35.80
C ASP A 393 3.53 31.43 -37.23
N LYS A 394 2.38 31.78 -37.83
CA LYS A 394 2.33 32.45 -39.13
C LYS A 394 3.13 33.75 -39.16
N ALA A 395 3.04 34.56 -38.10
CA ALA A 395 3.83 35.79 -37.99
C ALA A 395 5.33 35.51 -37.84
N MET A 396 5.70 34.44 -37.13
CA MET A 396 7.10 34.04 -36.95
C MET A 396 7.72 33.60 -38.28
N TYR A 397 6.98 32.85 -39.11
CA TYR A 397 7.43 32.51 -40.47
C TYR A 397 7.68 33.76 -41.34
N GLN A 398 6.83 34.78 -41.22
CA GLN A 398 7.04 36.06 -41.91
C GLN A 398 8.29 36.80 -41.40
N ALA A 399 8.55 36.77 -40.09
CA ALA A 399 9.78 37.32 -39.52
C ALA A 399 11.02 36.58 -40.02
N LYS A 400 10.97 35.24 -40.06
CA LYS A 400 12.07 34.39 -40.54
C LYS A 400 12.42 34.66 -42.01
N ALA A 401 11.43 34.97 -42.85
CA ALA A 401 11.64 35.32 -44.26
C ALA A 401 12.43 36.62 -44.47
N ARG A 402 12.39 37.56 -43.51
CA ARG A 402 13.12 38.85 -43.60
C ARG A 402 14.61 38.73 -43.30
N ARG A 403 15.05 37.63 -42.67
CA ARG A 403 16.46 37.28 -42.36
C ARG A 403 17.25 38.33 -41.54
N ASP A 404 16.57 39.28 -40.92
CA ASP A 404 17.17 40.36 -40.12
C ASP A 404 17.16 40.07 -38.61
N GLY A 405 16.58 38.94 -38.18
CA GLY A 405 16.45 38.62 -36.76
C GLY A 405 15.45 39.52 -36.04
N SER A 406 14.32 39.83 -36.70
CA SER A 406 13.27 40.68 -36.17
C SER A 406 12.12 39.91 -35.51
N TYR A 407 11.20 40.67 -34.91
CA TYR A 407 9.87 40.20 -34.58
C TYR A 407 8.85 40.69 -35.62
N GLN A 408 7.68 40.03 -35.70
CA GLN A 408 6.55 40.42 -36.53
C GLN A 408 5.25 40.16 -35.76
N PHE A 409 4.31 41.10 -35.81
CA PHE A 409 2.96 40.87 -35.30
C PHE A 409 2.11 40.15 -36.34
N PHE A 410 1.21 39.30 -35.88
CA PHE A 410 0.16 38.75 -36.72
C PHE A 410 -0.80 39.87 -37.13
N GLU A 411 -0.96 40.03 -38.43
CA GLU A 411 -1.97 40.89 -39.03
C GLU A 411 -2.95 39.98 -39.77
N SER A 412 -4.23 40.01 -39.38
CA SER A 412 -5.26 39.41 -40.20
C SER A 412 -5.24 40.14 -41.54
N ALA A 413 -5.26 39.41 -42.66
CA ALA A 413 -5.57 40.03 -43.93
C ALA A 413 -6.85 40.86 -43.74
N ALA A 414 -6.76 42.16 -44.02
CA ALA A 414 -7.94 43.01 -43.99
C ALA A 414 -8.98 42.41 -44.97
N PRO A 415 -10.27 42.40 -44.60
CA PRO A 415 -11.32 41.88 -45.48
C PRO A 415 -11.40 42.62 -46.81
#